data_AF-A0A0M0T9Q9-F1
#
_entry.id   AF-A0A0M0T9Q9-F1
#
_cell.length_a   1.000
_cell.length_b   1.000
_cell.length_c   1.000
_cell.angle_alpha   90.00
_cell.angle_beta   90.00
_cell.angle_gamma   90.00
#
_symmetry.space_group_name_H-M   'P 1'
#
loop_
_entity.id
_entity.type
_entity.pdbx_description
1 polymer ?
#
loop_
_entity_poly.entity_id
_entity_poly.type
_entity_poly.pdbx_seq_one_letter_code
_entity_poly.pdbx_strand_id
1 'polypeptide(L)' 'MDNSFILRGVQMKELVAVFSDFPDPRCQGKVKHRFIDILVIAVCAVIAGANAWTDIEQYGQLKKD' A
#
# COMPACT_ATOMS: atom_id res chain seq x y z
N MET A 1 25.09 -6.34 -15.64
CA MET A 1 23.70 -6.20 -15.15
C MET A 1 23.72 -5.03 -14.21
N ASP A 2 23.15 -3.91 -14.65
CA ASP A 2 23.27 -2.64 -13.96
C ASP A 2 22.43 -2.64 -12.67
N ASN A 3 23.12 -2.59 -11.52
CA ASN A 3 22.50 -2.48 -10.19
C ASN A 3 21.91 -1.08 -9.92
N SER A 4 21.89 -0.17 -10.90
CA SER A 4 21.18 1.11 -10.83
C SER A 4 19.65 0.96 -10.75
N PHE A 5 19.11 -0.25 -11.02
CA PHE A 5 17.67 -0.53 -11.01
C PHE A 5 17.03 -0.50 -9.61
N ILE A 6 17.80 -0.72 -8.54
CA ILE A 6 17.31 -0.74 -7.15
C ILE A 6 17.56 0.60 -6.42
N LEU A 7 18.53 1.40 -6.88
CA LEU A 7 18.93 2.66 -6.23
C LEU A 7 18.01 3.86 -6.51
N ARG A 8 17.00 3.72 -7.38
CA ARG A 8 15.88 4.66 -7.49
C ARG A 8 14.69 4.13 -6.72
N GLY A 9 14.86 3.98 -5.40
CA GLY A 9 13.81 3.53 -4.49
C GLY A 9 12.48 4.18 -4.83
N VAL A 10 11.44 3.36 -4.98
CA VAL A 10 10.07 3.81 -5.21
C VAL A 10 9.75 4.89 -4.18
N GLN A 11 9.74 6.14 -4.62
CA GLN A 11 9.31 7.24 -3.77
C GLN A 11 7.82 7.02 -3.52
N MET A 12 7.37 7.08 -2.26
CA MET A 12 5.96 6.81 -1.88
C MET A 12 4.94 7.61 -2.70
N LYS A 13 5.37 8.77 -3.24
CA LYS A 13 4.59 9.62 -4.15
C LYS A 13 4.23 8.92 -5.47
N GLU A 14 5.12 8.11 -6.01
CA GLU A 14 4.90 7.37 -7.26
C GLU A 14 3.88 6.25 -7.07
N LEU A 15 3.93 5.54 -5.94
CA LEU A 15 2.97 4.47 -5.66
C LEU A 15 1.55 5.03 -5.49
N VAL A 16 1.42 6.19 -4.84
CA VAL A 16 0.13 6.89 -4.72
C VAL A 16 -0.39 7.32 -6.10
N ALA A 17 0.50 7.84 -6.97
CA ALA A 17 0.13 8.26 -8.32
C ALA A 17 -0.33 7.08 -9.22
N VAL A 18 0.30 5.91 -9.09
CA VAL A 18 -0.12 4.71 -9.84
C VAL A 18 -1.56 4.30 -9.50
N PHE A 19 -1.95 4.46 -8.24
CA PHE A 19 -3.27 4.04 -7.76
C PHE A 19 -4.29 5.18 -7.67
N SER A 20 -3.92 6.43 -8.00
CA SER A 20 -4.82 7.60 -7.83
C SER A 20 -6.06 7.51 -8.71
N ASP A 21 -5.92 6.91 -9.89
CA ASP A 21 -6.97 6.83 -10.90
C ASP A 21 -7.76 5.52 -10.79
N PHE A 22 -7.48 4.68 -9.79
CA PHE A 22 -8.16 3.42 -9.61
C PHE A 22 -9.58 3.64 -9.06
N PRO A 23 -10.64 3.18 -9.75
CA PRO A 23 -11.99 3.30 -9.24
C PRO A 23 -12.13 2.47 -7.95
N ASP A 24 -12.67 3.07 -6.90
CA ASP A 24 -12.93 2.37 -5.63
C ASP A 24 -14.11 1.40 -5.81
N PRO A 25 -13.89 0.07 -5.80
CA PRO A 25 -14.94 -0.91 -6.05
C PRO A 25 -15.83 -1.13 -4.82
N ARG A 26 -15.53 -0.50 -3.68
CA ARG A 26 -16.21 -0.75 -2.41
C ARG A 26 -17.56 -0.02 -2.36
N CYS A 27 -18.51 -0.57 -1.61
CA CYS A 27 -19.82 0.04 -1.46
C CYS A 27 -19.73 1.40 -0.77
N GLN A 28 -20.22 2.45 -1.44
CA GLN A 28 -20.33 3.79 -0.87
C GLN A 28 -21.12 3.77 0.46
N GLY A 29 -20.68 4.53 1.45
CA GLY A 29 -21.28 4.57 2.79
C GLY A 29 -20.86 3.43 3.74
N LYS A 30 -20.14 2.40 3.26
CA LYS A 30 -19.52 1.36 4.10
C LYS A 30 -17.99 1.47 4.19
N VAL A 31 -17.47 2.66 3.88
CA VAL A 31 -16.02 2.93 3.77
C VAL A 31 -15.56 3.75 4.98
N LYS A 32 -14.62 3.20 5.76
CA LYS A 32 -13.97 3.89 6.89
C LYS A 32 -12.59 4.49 6.56
N HIS A 33 -11.94 3.97 5.53
CA HIS A 33 -10.57 4.33 5.15
C HIS A 33 -10.48 4.63 3.66
N ARG A 34 -9.60 5.57 3.28
CA ARG A 34 -9.37 5.88 1.86
C ARG A 34 -8.83 4.64 1.15
N PHE A 35 -9.31 4.39 -0.06
CA PHE A 35 -8.94 3.19 -0.81
C PHE A 35 -7.43 3.14 -1.06
N ILE A 36 -6.87 4.28 -1.44
CA ILE A 36 -5.44 4.47 -1.69
C ILE A 36 -4.58 4.06 -0.49
N ASP A 37 -4.98 4.42 0.74
CA ASP A 37 -4.22 4.09 1.94
C ASP A 37 -4.18 2.58 2.17
N ILE A 38 -5.29 1.89 1.91
CA ILE A 38 -5.38 0.43 2.02
C ILE A 38 -4.44 -0.24 1.01
N LEU A 39 -4.41 0.24 -0.24
CA LEU A 39 -3.55 -0.31 -1.29
C LEU A 39 -2.07 -0.11 -0.94
N VAL A 40 -1.70 1.09 -0.49
CA VAL A 40 -0.32 1.40 -0.07
C VAL A 40 0.10 0.53 1.10
N ILE A 41 -0.75 0.39 2.14
CA ILE A 41 -0.46 -0.45 3.30
C ILE A 41 -0.29 -1.92 2.87
N ALA A 42 -1.17 -2.43 2.00
CA ALA A 42 -1.09 -3.81 1.53
C ALA A 42 0.22 -4.09 0.77
N VAL A 43 0.60 -3.21 -0.16
CA VAL A 43 1.86 -3.36 -0.92
C VAL A 43 3.08 -3.29 0.02
N CYS A 44 3.11 -2.31 0.91
CA CYS A 44 4.20 -2.16 1.88
C CYS A 44 4.31 -3.38 2.81
N ALA A 45 3.18 -3.89 3.31
CA ALA A 45 3.15 -5.06 4.18
C ALA A 45 3.62 -6.33 3.44
N VAL A 46 3.18 -6.55 2.19
CA VAL A 46 3.61 -7.70 1.37
C VAL A 46 5.11 -7.63 1.09
N ILE A 47 5.65 -6.46 0.76
CA ILE A 47 7.10 -6.26 0.60
C ILE A 47 7.85 -6.53 1.92
N ALA A 48 7.25 -6.20 3.06
CA ALA A 48 7.79 -6.48 4.39
C ALA A 48 7.61 -7.95 4.83
N GLY A 49 7.04 -8.82 3.98
CA GLY A 49 6.91 -10.26 4.23
C GLY A 49 5.57 -10.72 4.80
N ALA A 50 4.52 -9.90 4.73
CA ALA A 50 3.16 -10.31 5.10
C ALA A 50 2.64 -11.43 4.17
N ASN A 51 2.10 -12.51 4.76
CA ASN A 51 1.57 -13.66 4.01
C ASN A 51 0.05 -13.79 4.14
N ALA A 52 -0.55 -13.11 5.13
CA ALA A 52 -1.99 -13.11 5.36
C ALA A 52 -2.54 -11.69 5.55
N TRP A 53 -3.84 -11.54 5.37
CA TRP A 53 -4.55 -10.27 5.61
C TRP A 53 -4.41 -9.77 7.06
N THR A 54 -4.31 -10.69 8.02
CA THR A 54 -4.04 -10.38 9.43
C THR A 54 -2.68 -9.74 9.62
N ASP A 55 -1.67 -10.16 8.85
CA ASP A 55 -0.32 -9.59 8.92
C ASP A 55 -0.31 -8.16 8.36
N ILE A 56 -1.11 -7.91 7.32
CA ILE A 56 -1.29 -6.57 6.72
C ILE A 56 -2.01 -5.65 7.71
N GLU A 57 -3.05 -6.14 8.38
CA GLU A 57 -3.73 -5.39 9.45
C GLU A 57 -2.75 -5.04 10.57
N GLN A 58 -2.00 -6.04 11.06
CA GLN A 58 -1.01 -5.85 12.11
C GLN A 58 0.06 -4.84 11.69
N TYR A 59 0.58 -4.95 10.47
CA TYR A 59 1.53 -3.98 9.91
C TYR A 59 0.98 -2.56 9.94
N GLY A 60 -0.28 -2.37 9.53
CA GLY A 60 -0.95 -1.07 9.56
C GLY A 60 -1.14 -0.52 10.98
N GLN A 61 -1.53 -1.36 11.96
CA GLN A 61 -1.67 -0.90 13.36
C GLN A 61 -0.33 -0.52 13.98
N LEU A 62 0.76 -1.24 13.65
CA LEU A 62 2.10 -0.96 14.17
C LEU A 62 2.71 0.36 13.65
N LYS A 63 2.13 0.95 12.60
CA LYS A 63 2.62 2.18 11.93
C LYS A 63 1.60 3.31 11.95
N LYS A 64 0.68 3.27 12.92
CA LYS A 64 -0.42 4.22 13.06
C LYS A 64 -0.04 5.53 13.79
N ASP A 65 1.17 5.56 14.36
CA ASP A 65 1.73 6.69 15.11
C ASP A 65 2.70 7.52 14.28
#